data_AF-A0A9P0JW23-F1
#
_entry.id   AF-A0A9P0JW23-F1
#
_cell.length_a   1.000
_cell.length_b   1.000
_cell.length_c   1.000
_cell.angle_alpha   90.00
_cell.angle_beta   90.00
_cell.angle_gamma   90.00
#
_symmetry.space_group_name_H-M   'P 1'
#
loop_
_entity.id
_entity.type
_entity.pdbx_description
1 polymer ?
#
loop_
_entity_poly.entity_id
_entity_poly.type
_entity_poly.pdbx_seq_one_letter_code
_entity_poly.pdbx_strand_id
1 'polypeptide(L)'
;MFDASGINAMIIFSLVNPDWKENTKNNRKTFLKELSNSLIEPHLRERAQVTTLRSYLRLSISEILGMDAPQRQHPATDLPRKLRSDKPDCCWDVKKSPRRKFRN
;
A
#
# COMPACT_ATOMS: atom_id res chain seq x y z
N MET A 1 14.17 -0.40 23.29
CA MET A 1 13.62 -1.68 23.81
C MET A 1 13.45 -2.73 22.71
N PHE A 2 12.89 -2.39 21.55
CA PHE A 2 12.69 -3.35 20.45
C PHE A 2 13.96 -4.00 19.89
N ASP A 3 15.08 -3.26 19.82
CA ASP A 3 16.33 -3.82 19.29
C ASP A 3 16.86 -4.99 20.11
N ALA A 4 16.83 -4.87 21.44
CA ALA A 4 17.24 -5.93 22.35
C ALA A 4 16.32 -7.15 22.23
N SER A 5 15.00 -6.92 22.20
CA SER A 5 14.02 -8.00 22.02
C SER A 5 14.18 -8.73 20.70
N GLY A 6 14.45 -8.00 19.61
CA GLY A 6 14.66 -8.58 18.28
C GLY A 6 15.93 -9.45 18.22
N ILE A 7 17.02 -9.00 18.85
CA ILE A 7 18.26 -9.79 18.95
C ILE A 7 18.05 -11.03 19.81
N ASN A 8 17.43 -10.88 20.98
CA ASN A 8 17.17 -12.00 21.88
C ASN A 8 16.27 -13.06 21.22
N ALA A 9 15.21 -12.63 20.54
CA ALA A 9 14.32 -13.51 19.78
C ALA A 9 15.09 -14.26 18.67
N MET A 10 15.98 -13.58 17.95
CA MET A 10 16.81 -14.20 16.91
C MET A 10 17.74 -15.27 17.50
N ILE A 11 18.38 -14.98 18.65
CA ILE A 11 19.26 -15.94 19.32
C ILE A 11 18.47 -17.18 19.71
N ILE A 12 17.35 -17.01 20.41
CA ILE A 12 16.47 -18.12 20.83
C ILE A 12 16.04 -18.95 19.60
N PHE A 13 15.58 -18.28 18.54
CA PHE A 13 15.16 -18.94 17.31
C PHE A 13 16.28 -19.75 16.65
N SER A 14 17.50 -19.21 16.63
CA SER A 14 18.68 -19.88 16.06
C SER A 14 19.15 -21.09 16.86
N LEU A 15 18.90 -21.11 18.17
CA LEU A 15 19.22 -22.24 19.04
C LEU A 15 18.25 -23.40 18.86
N VAL A 16 16.97 -23.09 18.61
CA VAL A 16 15.93 -24.09 18.36
C VAL A 16 16.00 -24.63 16.92
N ASN A 17 16.40 -23.80 15.95
CA ASN A 17 16.44 -24.13 14.54
C ASN A 17 17.88 -24.01 13.98
N PRO A 18 18.74 -25.03 14.20
CA PRO A 18 20.13 -24.99 13.76
C PRO A 18 20.27 -24.89 12.23
N ASP A 19 19.40 -25.57 11.49
CA ASP A 19 19.38 -25.56 10.02
C ASP A 19 19.19 -24.14 9.44
N TRP A 20 18.42 -23.30 10.15
CA TRP A 20 18.23 -21.91 9.75
C TRP A 20 19.54 -21.13 9.89
N LYS A 21 20.39 -21.44 10.88
CA LYS A 21 21.67 -20.76 11.07
C LYS A 21 22.73 -21.21 10.06
N GLU A 22 22.67 -22.46 9.60
CA GLU A 22 23.63 -23.00 8.63
C GLU A 22 23.47 -22.39 7.23
N ASN A 23 22.28 -21.91 6.89
CA ASN A 23 22.05 -21.28 5.60
C ASN A 23 22.71 -19.88 5.54
N THR A 24 23.68 -19.71 4.65
CA THR A 24 24.46 -18.47 4.49
C THR A 24 23.62 -17.25 4.08
N LYS A 25 22.38 -17.47 3.62
CA LYS A 25 21.42 -16.40 3.27
C LYS A 25 20.70 -15.83 4.49
N ASN A 26 20.72 -16.54 5.62
CA ASN A 26 20.00 -16.18 6.82
C ASN A 26 20.81 -15.19 7.65
N ASN A 27 20.45 -13.92 7.48
CA ASN A 27 21.04 -12.79 8.18
C ASN A 27 20.00 -12.17 9.12
N ARG A 28 20.46 -11.33 10.08
CA ARG A 28 19.57 -10.58 10.99
C ARG A 28 18.46 -9.83 10.24
N LYS A 29 18.77 -9.25 9.07
CA LYS A 29 17.79 -8.53 8.24
C LYS A 29 16.69 -9.47 7.72
N THR A 30 17.04 -10.67 7.30
CA THR A 30 16.10 -11.69 6.82
C THR A 30 15.17 -12.12 7.94
N PHE A 31 15.73 -12.43 9.12
CA PHE A 31 14.95 -12.76 10.32
C PHE A 31 13.94 -11.67 10.69
N LEU A 32 14.39 -10.41 10.75
CA LEU A 32 13.49 -9.31 11.10
C LEU A 32 12.39 -9.09 10.06
N LYS A 33 12.69 -9.31 8.78
CA LYS A 33 11.70 -9.23 7.70
C LYS A 33 10.65 -10.33 7.85
N GLU A 34 11.07 -11.57 8.05
CA GLU A 34 10.18 -12.73 8.26
C GLU A 34 9.32 -12.56 9.52
N LEU A 35 9.94 -12.11 10.62
CA LEU A 35 9.25 -11.79 11.87
C LEU A 35 8.20 -10.69 11.64
N SER A 36 8.57 -9.60 10.98
CA SER A 36 7.64 -8.51 10.71
C SER A 36 6.46 -8.96 9.85
N ASN A 37 6.72 -9.77 8.81
CA ASN A 37 5.68 -10.31 7.94
C ASN A 37 4.72 -11.20 8.73
N SER A 38 5.25 -12.09 9.58
CA SER A 38 4.45 -12.99 10.40
C SER A 38 3.57 -12.24 11.41
N LEU A 39 4.05 -11.13 11.95
CA LEU A 39 3.28 -10.29 12.89
C LEU A 39 2.16 -9.51 12.19
N ILE A 40 2.39 -8.99 10.99
CA ILE A 40 1.41 -8.17 10.28
C ILE A 40 0.41 -8.99 9.47
N GLU A 41 0.77 -10.20 9.05
CA GLU A 41 -0.06 -11.08 8.22
C GLU A 41 -1.51 -11.22 8.69
N PRO A 42 -1.81 -11.57 9.96
CA PRO A 42 -3.20 -11.71 10.42
C PRO A 42 -3.99 -10.41 10.28
N HIS A 43 -3.37 -9.28 10.59
CA HIS A 43 -3.99 -7.96 10.48
C HIS A 43 -4.20 -7.55 9.01
N LEU A 44 -3.27 -7.91 8.13
CA LEU A 44 -3.41 -7.67 6.69
C LEU A 44 -4.54 -8.51 6.09
N ARG A 45 -4.67 -9.79 6.49
CA ARG A 45 -5.77 -10.66 6.07
C ARG A 45 -7.13 -10.12 6.50
N GLU A 46 -7.25 -9.71 7.75
CA GLU A 46 -8.49 -9.08 8.26
C GLU A 46 -8.81 -7.80 7.47
N ARG A 47 -7.81 -6.94 7.27
CA ARG A 47 -7.98 -5.68 6.54
C ARG A 47 -8.36 -5.88 5.07
N ALA A 48 -7.90 -6.96 4.43
CA ALA A 48 -8.23 -7.26 3.04
C ALA A 48 -9.74 -7.55 2.84
N GLN A 49 -10.42 -8.07 3.87
CA GLN A 49 -11.85 -8.40 3.83
C GLN A 49 -12.74 -7.13 3.82
N VAL A 50 -12.21 -5.98 4.25
CA VAL A 50 -12.97 -4.72 4.31
C VAL A 50 -13.32 -4.23 2.90
N THR A 51 -14.62 -4.13 2.61
CA THR A 51 -15.16 -3.75 1.29
C THR A 51 -14.91 -2.29 0.90
N THR A 52 -14.80 -1.41 1.89
CA THR A 52 -14.56 0.04 1.70
C THR A 52 -13.09 0.39 1.49
N LEU A 53 -12.19 -0.60 1.56
CA LEU A 53 -10.76 -0.36 1.40
C LEU A 53 -10.43 0.08 -0.04
N ARG A 54 -9.62 1.13 -0.17
CA ARG A 54 -9.18 1.66 -1.45
C ARG A 54 -8.52 0.55 -2.30
N SER A 55 -8.84 0.53 -3.59
CA SER A 55 -8.36 -0.47 -4.55
C SER A 55 -6.84 -0.62 -4.57
N TYR A 56 -6.09 0.49 -4.55
CA TYR A 56 -4.63 0.46 -4.48
C TYR A 56 -4.11 -0.27 -3.23
N LEU A 57 -4.68 0.01 -2.05
CA LEU A 57 -4.28 -0.65 -0.81
C LEU A 57 -4.60 -2.15 -0.84
N ARG A 58 -5.74 -2.53 -1.42
CA ARG A 58 -6.09 -3.94 -1.61
C ARG A 58 -5.06 -4.66 -2.47
N LEU A 59 -4.64 -4.06 -3.58
CA LEU A 59 -3.59 -4.63 -4.45
C LEU A 59 -2.26 -4.79 -3.71
N SER A 60 -1.81 -3.77 -2.99
CA SER A 60 -0.56 -3.85 -2.22
C SER A 60 -0.63 -4.92 -1.12
N ILE A 61 -1.78 -5.07 -0.44
CA ILE A 61 -1.96 -6.10 0.59
C ILE A 61 -1.97 -7.50 -0.06
N SER A 62 -2.67 -7.68 -1.18
CA SER A 62 -2.66 -8.95 -1.92
C SER A 62 -1.25 -9.32 -2.39
N GLU A 63 -0.46 -8.35 -2.86
CA GLU A 63 0.94 -8.55 -3.27
C GLU A 63 1.83 -8.99 -2.10
N ILE A 64 1.71 -8.34 -0.94
CA ILE A 64 2.46 -8.70 0.28
C ILE A 64 2.10 -10.10 0.77
N LEU A 65 0.80 -10.46 0.71
CA LEU A 65 0.30 -11.76 1.16
C LEU A 65 0.47 -12.88 0.12
N GLY A 66 0.91 -12.57 -1.10
CA GLY A 66 0.98 -13.53 -2.21
C GLY A 66 -0.38 -14.13 -2.57
N MET A 67 -1.48 -13.44 -2.26
CA MET A 67 -2.82 -13.88 -2.62
C MET A 67 -3.09 -13.52 -4.07
N ASP A 68 -3.74 -14.42 -4.83
CA ASP A 68 -4.27 -14.10 -6.14
C ASP A 68 -5.19 -12.88 -6.00
N ALA A 69 -4.76 -11.76 -6.60
CA ALA A 69 -5.48 -10.51 -6.49
C ALA A 69 -6.93 -10.73 -6.94
N PRO A 70 -7.95 -10.36 -6.15
CA PRO A 70 -9.31 -10.38 -6.65
C PRO A 70 -9.34 -9.43 -7.85
N GLN A 71 -9.45 -10.03 -9.03
CA GLN A 71 -9.56 -9.38 -10.32
C GLN A 71 -10.58 -8.25 -10.16
N ARG A 72 -10.26 -7.05 -10.64
CA ARG A 72 -11.15 -5.89 -10.57
C ARG A 72 -12.55 -6.34 -10.99
N GLN A 73 -13.42 -6.58 -10.04
CA GLN A 73 -14.85 -6.68 -10.30
C GLN A 73 -15.23 -5.24 -10.62
N HIS A 74 -15.07 -4.87 -11.90
CA HIS A 74 -15.95 -3.89 -12.47
C HIS A 74 -17.34 -4.44 -12.18
N PRO A 75 -18.16 -3.80 -11.34
CA PRO A 75 -19.57 -4.15 -11.36
C PRO A 75 -20.00 -3.87 -12.79
N ALA A 76 -20.30 -4.94 -13.54
CA ALA A 76 -21.06 -4.87 -14.76
C ALA A 76 -22.45 -4.37 -14.36
N THR A 77 -22.51 -3.06 -14.09
CA THR A 77 -23.76 -2.35 -13.96
C THR A 77 -23.99 -1.85 -15.36
N ASP A 78 -24.81 -2.59 -16.10
CA ASP A 78 -25.58 -2.06 -17.20
C ASP A 78 -26.49 -0.96 -16.65
N LEU A 79 -25.89 0.18 -16.30
CA LEU A 79 -26.57 1.44 -16.03
C LEU A 79 -26.49 2.24 -17.33
N PRO A 80 -27.62 2.79 -17.83
CA PRO A 80 -27.61 3.57 -19.04
C PRO A 80 -26.59 4.70 -18.88
N ARG A 81 -25.66 4.74 -19.83
CA ARG A 81 -24.58 5.71 -19.98
C ARG A 81 -25.15 7.12 -19.81
N LYS A 82 -25.03 7.72 -18.63
CA LYS A 82 -25.25 9.16 -18.47
C LYS A 82 -24.22 9.83 -19.37
N LEU A 83 -24.69 10.41 -20.48
CA LEU A 83 -23.97 11.38 -21.28
C LEU A 83 -23.45 12.44 -20.31
N ARG A 84 -22.15 12.38 -19.95
CA ARG A 84 -21.47 13.58 -19.49
C ARG A 84 -21.38 14.47 -20.72
N SER A 85 -22.20 15.51 -20.76
CA SER A 85 -22.07 16.59 -21.72
C SER A 85 -20.72 17.26 -21.49
N ASP A 86 -19.85 17.18 -22.48
CA ASP A 86 -18.65 18.02 -22.61
C ASP A 86 -19.08 19.48 -22.69
N LYS A 87 -18.99 20.20 -21.57
CA LYS A 87 -18.82 21.65 -21.55
C LYS A 87 -17.85 22.02 -20.44
N PRO A 88 -16.73 22.68 -20.76
CA PRO A 88 -15.94 23.37 -19.77
C PRO A 88 -16.59 24.73 -19.54
N ASP A 89 -17.47 24.85 -18.55
CA ASP A 89 -17.85 26.17 -18.06
C ASP A 89 -16.71 26.69 -17.19
N CYS A 90 -15.97 27.60 -17.80
CA CYS A 90 -14.97 28.47 -17.22
C CYS A 90 -15.46 29.13 -15.91
N CYS A 91 -14.68 29.02 -14.84
CA CYS A 91 -14.61 30.06 -13.80
C CYS A 91 -13.28 29.97 -13.04
N TRP A 92 -12.18 30.22 -13.75
CA TRP A 92 -10.93 30.69 -13.13
C TRP A 92 -10.81 32.19 -13.45
N ASP A 93 -11.59 33.03 -12.77
CA ASP A 93 -11.36 34.48 -12.78
C ASP A 93 -10.12 34.82 -11.94
N VAL A 94 -8.96 34.60 -12.55
CA VAL A 94 -7.71 35.21 -12.14
C VAL A 94 -7.79 36.69 -12.53
N LYS A 95 -8.12 37.56 -11.57
CA LYS A 95 -8.02 39.03 -11.69
C LYS A 95 -6.58 39.41 -12.09
N LYS A 96 -6.32 39.58 -13.39
CA LYS A 96 -5.12 40.23 -13.93
C LYS A 96 -5.38 41.73 -14.03
N SER A 97 -4.75 42.51 -13.15
CA SER A 97 -4.65 43.97 -13.25
C SER A 97 -3.92 44.38 -14.55
N PRO A 98 -4.42 45.32 -15.37
CA PRO A 98 -3.69 45.83 -16.51
C PRO A 98 -2.78 47.00 -16.13
N ARG A 99 -1.46 46.86 -16.35
CA ARG A 99 -0.52 48.00 -16.39
C ARG A 99 -0.88 48.90 -17.59
N ARG A 100 -1.44 50.09 -17.35
CA ARG A 100 -1.52 51.15 -18.36
C ARG A 100 -0.19 51.92 -18.39
N LYS A 101 0.46 51.90 -19.55
CA LYS A 101 1.49 52.87 -19.94
C LYS A 101 0.80 54.22 -20.15
N PHE A 102 1.28 55.28 -19.50
CA PHE A 102 1.02 56.65 -19.92
C PHE A 102 2.33 57.22 -20.48
N ARG A 103 2.27 57.63 -21.74
CA ARG A 103 3.24 58.50 -22.41
C ARG A 103 2.40 59.65 -22.96
N ASN A 104 2.68 60.86 -22.48
CA ASN A 104 2.77 62.11 -23.24
C ASN A 104 3.64 63.04 -22.41
#